data_AF-A0AAP6MM83-F1
#
_entry.id   AF-A0AAP6MM83-F1
#
_cell.length_a   1.000
_cell.length_b   1.000
_cell.length_c   1.000
_cell.angle_alpha   90.00
_cell.angle_beta   90.00
_cell.angle_gamma   90.00
#
_symmetry.space_group_name_H-M   'P 1'
#
loop_
_entity.id
_entity.type
_entity.pdbx_description
1 polymer ?
#
loop_
_entity_poly.entity_id
_entity_poly.type
_entity_poly.pdbx_seq_one_letter_code
_entity_poly.pdbx_strand_id
1 'polypeptide(L)'
;NLKNVMCRSLISVDWQGYVYDCDFNQMLDMGLGGRRTHLSELLDRELQGNPIRVAGHCYGCTAGQGSSCGGALSEAEGEATAGGFKLAKQA
;
A
#
# COMPACT_ATOMS: atom_id res chain seq x y z
N ASN A 1 -11.14 -7.76 -6.09
CA ASN A 1 -10.19 -6.71 -6.53
C ASN A 1 -9.84 -5.69 -5.46
N LEU A 2 -10.78 -5.18 -4.63
CA LEU A 2 -10.47 -4.13 -3.65
C LEU A 2 -9.37 -4.51 -2.64
N LYS A 3 -9.27 -5.78 -2.24
CA LYS A 3 -8.22 -6.30 -1.34
C LYS A 3 -6.80 -6.12 -1.90
N ASN A 4 -6.66 -6.04 -3.22
CA ASN A 4 -5.38 -6.02 -3.92
C ASN A 4 -4.99 -4.59 -4.35
N VAL A 5 -5.75 -3.57 -3.95
CA VAL A 5 -5.44 -2.17 -4.26
C VAL A 5 -4.25 -1.72 -3.42
N MET A 6 -3.22 -1.21 -4.11
CA MET A 6 -1.90 -0.90 -3.55
C MET A 6 -1.96 0.01 -2.31
N CYS A 7 -2.77 1.07 -2.36
CA CYS A 7 -2.87 2.09 -1.31
C CYS A 7 -3.48 1.57 0.01
N ARG A 8 -3.85 0.27 0.11
CA ARG A 8 -4.36 -0.35 1.35
C ARG A 8 -3.27 -0.97 2.22
N SER A 9 -2.15 -1.35 1.62
CA SER A 9 -1.06 -2.08 2.29
C SER A 9 0.30 -1.42 2.13
N LEU A 10 0.42 -0.46 1.21
CA LEU A 10 1.65 0.28 0.93
C LEU A 10 1.36 1.77 0.99
N ILE A 11 2.37 2.54 1.39
CA ILE A 11 2.45 3.99 1.27
C ILE A 11 3.69 4.32 0.43
N SER A 12 3.69 5.48 -0.23
CA SER A 12 4.89 5.99 -0.89
C SER A 12 5.46 7.18 -0.12
N VAL A 13 6.79 7.31 -0.14
CA VAL A 13 7.51 8.41 0.51
C VAL A 13 8.49 9.00 -0.51
N ASP A 14 8.45 10.31 -0.71
CA ASP A 14 9.40 10.98 -1.59
C ASP A 14 10.77 11.20 -0.92
N TRP A 15 11.73 11.67 -1.71
CA TRP A 15 13.10 11.91 -1.24
C TRP A 15 13.21 13.05 -0.20
N GLN A 16 12.18 13.89 -0.08
CA GLN A 16 12.09 14.94 0.93
C GLN A 16 11.38 14.46 2.19
N GLY A 17 10.86 13.23 2.20
CA GLY A 17 10.17 12.63 3.33
C GLY A 17 8.66 12.89 3.38
N TYR A 18 8.05 13.44 2.32
CA TYR A 18 6.58 13.56 2.29
C TYR A 18 5.91 12.25 1.91
N VAL A 19 4.76 12.00 2.52
CA VAL A 19 4.07 10.71 2.48
C VAL A 19 2.79 10.80 1.63
N TYR A 20 2.55 9.76 0.84
CA TYR A 20 1.45 9.61 -0.09
C TYR A 20 0.80 8.24 0.10
N ASP A 21 -0.51 8.12 -0.18
CA ASP A 21 -1.22 6.85 -0.02
C ASP A 21 -0.68 5.75 -0.98
N CYS A 22 -0.07 6.12 -2.10
CA CYS A 22 0.55 5.21 -3.07
C CYS A 22 1.43 5.99 -4.07
N ASP A 23 2.20 5.28 -4.90
CA ASP A 23 3.11 5.84 -5.91
C ASP A 23 2.39 6.70 -6.96
N PHE A 24 1.19 6.31 -7.38
CA PHE A 24 0.34 7.11 -8.26
C PHE A 24 -0.12 8.41 -7.62
N ASN A 25 -0.45 8.37 -6.33
CA ASN A 25 -0.76 9.58 -5.58
C ASN A 25 0.46 10.49 -5.48
N GLN A 26 1.68 9.93 -5.32
CA GLN A 26 2.92 10.71 -5.37
C GLN A 26 3.15 11.38 -6.73
N MET A 27 2.94 10.65 -7.84
CA MET A 27 3.09 11.21 -9.20
C MET A 27 2.15 12.39 -9.46
N LEU A 28 1.03 12.45 -8.73
CA LEU A 28 0.03 13.53 -8.83
C LEU A 28 0.11 14.55 -7.68
N ASP A 29 1.16 14.49 -6.85
CA ASP A 29 1.34 15.33 -5.64
C ASP A 29 0.13 15.30 -4.68
N MET A 30 -0.52 14.14 -4.59
CA MET A 30 -1.69 13.90 -3.75
C MET A 30 -1.25 13.28 -2.41
N GLY A 31 -0.93 14.14 -1.44
CA GLY A 31 -0.46 13.70 -0.12
C GLY A 31 -1.42 12.77 0.63
N LEU A 32 -0.89 12.05 1.61
CA LEU A 32 -1.59 11.07 2.46
C LEU A 32 -2.95 11.58 2.94
N GLY A 33 -4.04 10.89 2.59
CA GLY A 33 -5.40 11.28 2.97
C GLY A 33 -5.83 12.68 2.50
N GLY A 34 -5.15 13.24 1.49
CA GLY A 34 -5.37 14.58 0.95
C GLY A 34 -4.61 15.69 1.70
N ARG A 35 -3.68 15.32 2.59
CA ARG A 35 -2.87 16.27 3.37
C ARG A 35 -1.38 16.04 3.11
N ARG A 36 -0.65 17.13 2.90
CA ARG A 36 0.81 17.08 2.88
C ARG A 36 1.31 16.76 4.29
N THR A 37 1.96 15.61 4.43
CA THR A 37 2.40 15.06 5.72
C THR A 37 3.83 14.59 5.58
N HIS A 38 4.71 15.01 6.50
CA HIS A 38 6.09 14.53 6.53
C HIS A 38 6.21 13.25 7.37
N LEU A 39 7.12 12.35 7.01
CA LEU A 39 7.31 11.05 7.67
C LEU A 39 7.55 11.18 9.18
N SER A 40 8.24 12.24 9.61
CA SER A 40 8.48 12.50 11.04
C SER A 40 7.19 12.71 11.84
N GLU A 41 6.09 13.12 11.22
CA GLU A 41 4.79 13.30 11.87
C GLU A 41 4.02 11.99 12.09
N LEU A 42 4.48 10.89 11.49
CA LEU A 42 3.80 9.59 11.52
C LEU A 42 4.32 8.65 12.62
N LEU A 43 5.41 8.99 13.29
CA LEU A 43 6.06 8.13 14.30
C LEU A 43 5.09 7.69 15.42
N ASP A 44 4.16 8.56 15.79
CA ASP A 44 3.19 8.32 16.87
C ASP A 44 1.74 8.22 16.36
N ARG A 45 1.52 7.98 15.05
CA ARG A 45 0.18 7.94 14.44
C ARG A 45 -0.14 6.58 13.85
N GLU A 46 -1.32 6.07 14.19
CA GLU A 46 -1.90 4.90 13.53
C GLU A 46 -2.45 5.30 12.15
N LEU A 47 -2.10 4.52 11.12
CA LEU A 47 -2.57 4.73 9.76
C LEU A 47 -3.76 3.84 9.40
N GLN A 48 -3.95 2.74 10.13
CA GLN A 48 -5.04 1.82 9.88
C GLN A 48 -6.40 2.49 10.04
N GLY A 49 -7.24 2.33 9.03
CA GLY A 49 -8.59 2.90 9.01
C GLY A 49 -8.64 4.37 8.58
N ASN A 50 -7.50 5.02 8.34
CA ASN A 50 -7.50 6.38 7.80
C ASN A 50 -8.08 6.41 6.37
N PRO A 51 -8.74 7.52 5.99
CA PRO A 51 -9.26 7.67 4.65
C PRO A 51 -8.13 7.77 3.62
N ILE A 52 -8.25 7.03 2.52
CA ILE A 52 -7.33 7.08 1.38
C ILE A 52 -7.81 8.18 0.42
N ARG A 53 -6.88 9.01 -0.06
CA ARG A 53 -7.23 10.00 -1.09
C ARG A 53 -7.42 9.31 -2.44
N VAL A 54 -8.66 9.36 -2.96
CA VAL A 54 -9.03 8.77 -4.26
C VAL A 54 -9.23 9.80 -5.37
N ALA A 55 -8.93 9.42 -6.61
CA ALA A 55 -9.16 10.17 -7.84
C ALA A 55 -9.35 9.23 -9.06
N GLY A 56 -9.39 9.79 -10.27
CA GLY A 56 -9.70 9.04 -11.51
C GLY A 56 -8.77 7.84 -11.77
N HIS A 57 -7.48 7.93 -11.46
CA HIS A 57 -6.54 6.83 -11.66
C HIS A 57 -6.86 5.60 -10.78
N CYS A 58 -7.51 5.80 -9.63
CA CYS A 58 -7.86 4.72 -8.71
C CYS A 58 -8.85 3.71 -9.34
N TYR A 59 -9.68 4.16 -10.28
CA TYR A 59 -10.55 3.24 -11.03
C TYR A 59 -9.73 2.20 -11.80
N GLY A 60 -8.58 2.58 -12.36
CA GLY A 60 -7.63 1.66 -12.98
C GLY A 60 -7.06 0.64 -11.99
N CYS A 61 -6.70 1.08 -10.78
CA CYS A 61 -6.22 0.19 -9.73
C CYS A 61 -7.31 -0.83 -9.30
N THR A 62 -8.57 -0.40 -9.20
CA THR A 62 -9.68 -1.30 -8.83
C THR A 62 -10.09 -2.26 -9.95
N ALA A 63 -9.81 -1.90 -11.20
CA ALA A 63 -10.13 -2.72 -12.36
C ALA A 63 -9.29 -4.01 -12.41
N GLY A 64 -8.15 -4.07 -11.69
CA GLY A 64 -7.34 -5.28 -11.56
C GLY A 64 -6.23 -5.43 -12.60
N GLN A 65 -6.09 -4.46 -13.50
CA GLN A 65 -5.02 -4.37 -14.52
C GLN A 65 -4.08 -3.19 -14.21
N GLY A 66 -3.53 -3.17 -13.00
CA GLY A 66 -2.62 -2.12 -12.54
C GLY A 66 -1.19 -2.24 -13.09
N SER A 67 -0.43 -1.15 -13.05
CA SER A 67 0.93 -0.99 -13.60
C SER A 67 2.06 -1.63 -12.80
N SER A 68 1.78 -2.28 -11.66
CA SER A 68 2.83 -2.93 -10.89
C SER A 68 3.37 -4.10 -11.69
N CYS A 69 4.69 -4.26 -11.73
CA CYS A 69 5.46 -5.19 -12.57
C CYS A 69 5.08 -6.68 -12.50
N GLY A 70 3.95 -7.06 -11.89
CA GLY A 70 3.39 -8.41 -11.87
C GLY A 70 2.55 -8.78 -13.10
N GLY A 71 2.05 -7.82 -13.88
CA GLY A 71 1.22 -8.10 -15.05
C GLY A 71 -0.08 -8.86 -14.73
N ALA A 72 -0.85 -9.19 -15.76
CA ALA A 72 -2.05 -10.01 -15.65
C ALA A 72 -1.71 -11.51 -15.64
N LEU A 73 -0.89 -11.96 -14.69
CA LEU A 73 -0.61 -13.39 -14.57
C LEU A 73 -1.81 -14.06 -13.92
N SER A 74 -2.46 -14.93 -14.70
CA SER A 74 -3.50 -15.85 -14.24
C SER A 74 -3.00 -16.64 -13.04
N GLU A 75 -3.84 -16.77 -12.02
CA GLU A 75 -3.55 -17.52 -10.79
C GLU A 75 -2.99 -18.91 -11.12
N ALA A 76 -1.69 -19.11 -10.88
CA ALA A 76 -1.15 -20.43 -10.65
C ALA A 76 -1.22 -20.65 -9.13
N GLU A 77 -2.10 -21.56 -8.73
CA GLU A 77 -2.32 -21.98 -7.35
C GLU A 77 -0.99 -22.28 -6.65
N GLY A 78 -0.77 -21.65 -5.50
CA GLY A 78 0.44 -21.78 -4.71
C GLY A 78 0.20 -21.27 -3.30
N GLU A 79 -0.47 -22.11 -2.53
CA GLU A 79 -0.85 -21.91 -1.13
C GLU A 79 0.40 -21.67 -0.25
N ALA A 80 0.71 -20.39 0.01
CA ALA A 80 1.74 -19.99 0.95
C ALA A 80 1.14 -19.85 2.36
N THR A 81 1.25 -20.91 3.15
CA THR A 81 0.99 -20.89 4.58
C THR A 81 2.05 -20.02 5.28
N ALA A 82 1.67 -18.78 5.62
CA ALA A 82 2.48 -17.90 6.43
C ALA A 82 2.24 -18.18 7.93
N GLY A 83 3.31 -18.44 8.68
CA GLY A 83 3.37 -18.11 10.11
C GLY A 83 3.30 -19.27 11.10
N GLY A 84 4.37 -20.07 11.17
CA GLY A 84 4.69 -20.91 12.32
C GLY A 84 6.01 -20.47 12.96
N PHE A 85 6.01 -19.40 13.75
CA PHE A 85 7.17 -19.01 14.56
C PHE A 85 7.26 -19.94 15.78
N LYS A 86 7.88 -21.12 15.62
CA LYS A 86 8.26 -21.95 16.77
C LYS A 86 9.55 -21.41 17.36
N LEU A 87 9.41 -20.52 18.35
CA LEU A 87 10.50 -20.18 19.25
C LEU A 87 10.74 -21.38 20.21
N ALA A 88 11.99 -21.79 20.31
CA ALA A 88 12.45 -22.99 21.00
C ALA A 88 12.18 -23.00 22.52
N LYS A 89 11.81 -24.17 23.06
CA LYS A 89 12.43 -24.80 24.26
C LYS A 89 11.83 -26.19 24.48
N GLN A 90 12.68 -27.23 24.54
CA GLN A 90 12.62 -28.35 25.51
C GLN A 90 13.48 -29.54 25.01
N ALA A 91 14.67 -29.66 25.59
CA ALA A 91 15.35 -30.87 26.10
C ALA A 91 16.86 -30.59 26.15
#